data_AF-A0A1I7AEZ9-F1
#
_entry.id   AF-A0A1I7AEZ9-F1
#
_cell.length_a   1.000
_cell.length_b   1.000
_cell.length_c   1.000
_cell.angle_alpha   90.00
_cell.angle_beta   90.00
_cell.angle_gamma   90.00
#
_symmetry.space_group_name_H-M   'P 1'
#
loop_
_entity.id
_entity.type
_entity.pdbx_description
1 polymer ?
#
loop_
_entity_poly.entity_id
_entity_poly.type
_entity_poly.pdbx_seq_one_letter_code
_entity_poly.pdbx_strand_id
1 'polypeptide(L)'
;MIGSLMLGMIHTCNILSSTQDQKLSFESGSSAFLEEDLLIGVASGAKGTIKEIVLESGSWTAGDAAGYLILSNVSGTFQEGETIHDEHEGTSLASGPAEPVTNGVGTPQLTTTSNPSSCRFSQASRSGGIQSLESGDYIVSEPLLFLPPETVIQEGDIVTSNVHGYEGPYKVLHVEVLYELFMNASGEYEIDHLEVELKAVKKRG
;
A
#
# COMPACT_ATOMS: atom_id res chain seq x y z
N MET A 1 -9.65 -13.05 -20.00
CA MET A 1 -9.79 -14.50 -19.76
C MET A 1 -9.43 -14.72 -18.31
N ILE A 2 -10.16 -15.57 -17.57
CA ILE A 2 -9.82 -15.83 -16.17
C ILE A 2 -8.71 -16.89 -16.20
N GLY A 3 -7.50 -16.54 -15.76
CA GLY A 3 -6.34 -17.43 -15.75
C GLY A 3 -6.62 -18.74 -14.99
N SER A 4 -6.01 -19.83 -15.43
CA SER A 4 -6.25 -21.21 -14.97
C SER A 4 -6.10 -21.40 -13.45
N LEU A 5 -5.32 -20.54 -12.79
CA LEU A 5 -5.04 -20.60 -11.35
C LEU A 5 -5.92 -19.75 -10.44
N MET A 6 -6.77 -18.86 -10.99
CA MET A 6 -7.79 -18.19 -10.16
C MET A 6 -8.78 -19.19 -9.54
N LEU A 7 -8.98 -20.37 -10.15
CA LEU A 7 -9.81 -21.44 -9.57
C LEU A 7 -9.18 -22.09 -8.32
N GLY A 8 -7.87 -21.97 -8.11
CA GLY A 8 -7.16 -22.58 -6.99
C GLY A 8 -7.10 -21.70 -5.74
N MET A 9 -7.38 -20.40 -5.87
CA MET A 9 -7.27 -19.40 -4.80
C MET A 9 -8.60 -19.29 -4.04
N ILE A 10 -8.84 -20.29 -3.18
CA ILE A 10 -10.13 -20.49 -2.49
C ILE A 10 -10.27 -19.73 -1.18
N HIS A 11 -9.25 -18.97 -0.77
CA HIS A 11 -9.24 -18.19 0.46
C HIS A 11 -9.16 -16.69 0.18
N THR A 12 -9.44 -15.89 1.20
CA THR A 12 -9.20 -14.45 1.18
C THR A 12 -8.17 -14.10 2.23
N CYS A 13 -7.15 -13.36 1.82
CA CYS A 13 -6.10 -12.82 2.67
C CYS A 13 -6.19 -11.30 2.66
N ASN A 14 -5.75 -10.64 3.72
CA ASN A 14 -5.60 -9.19 3.74
C ASN A 14 -4.12 -8.83 3.71
N ILE A 15 -3.76 -7.99 2.74
CA ILE A 15 -2.42 -7.43 2.57
C ILE A 15 -2.43 -6.05 3.22
N LEU A 16 -1.66 -5.91 4.27
CA LEU A 16 -1.47 -4.68 5.02
C LEU A 16 -0.18 -4.04 4.54
N SER A 17 -0.30 -3.01 3.71
CA SER A 17 0.85 -2.21 3.29
C SER A 17 0.92 -0.94 4.12
N SER A 18 2.12 -0.61 4.61
CA SER A 18 2.34 0.59 5.43
C SER A 18 3.28 1.55 4.72
N THR A 19 2.81 2.76 4.47
CA THR A 19 3.60 3.83 3.86
C THR A 19 3.77 4.97 4.86
N GLN A 20 4.90 5.69 4.78
CA GLN A 20 5.12 6.86 5.62
C GLN A 20 4.31 8.04 5.09
N ASP A 21 3.58 8.70 5.97
CA ASP A 21 2.85 9.92 5.64
C ASP A 21 3.83 11.04 5.25
N GLN A 22 3.41 11.93 4.36
CA GLN A 22 4.22 13.04 3.89
C GLN A 22 3.51 14.37 4.03
N LYS A 23 4.26 15.43 4.35
CA LYS A 23 3.78 16.80 4.43
C LYS A 23 4.06 17.49 3.10
N LEU A 24 3.03 17.99 2.44
CA LEU A 24 3.16 18.85 1.27
C LEU A 24 2.73 20.27 1.62
N SER A 25 3.63 21.25 1.47
CA SER A 25 3.28 22.65 1.68
C SER A 25 2.66 23.23 0.41
N PHE A 26 1.71 24.17 0.55
CA PHE A 26 1.03 24.81 -0.57
C PHE A 26 0.88 26.32 -0.37
N GLU A 27 0.69 27.02 -1.48
CA GLU A 27 0.43 28.46 -1.55
C GLU A 27 -0.56 28.82 -2.67
N SER A 28 -1.01 30.07 -2.69
CA SER A 28 -1.92 30.60 -3.73
C SER A 28 -3.20 29.77 -3.92
N GLY A 29 -3.72 29.19 -2.84
CA GLY A 29 -4.91 28.35 -2.88
C GLY A 29 -6.18 29.16 -3.14
N SER A 30 -7.01 28.69 -4.08
CA SER A 30 -8.23 29.38 -4.52
C SER A 30 -9.53 28.59 -4.33
N SER A 31 -9.42 27.29 -4.02
CA SER A 31 -10.53 26.44 -3.59
C SER A 31 -10.04 25.47 -2.52
N ALA A 32 -10.81 25.31 -1.46
CA ALA A 32 -10.43 24.45 -0.35
C ALA A 32 -10.40 22.98 -0.75
N PHE A 33 -9.41 22.25 -0.25
CA PHE A 33 -9.35 20.80 -0.38
C PHE A 33 -10.35 20.09 0.54
N LEU A 34 -10.60 18.81 0.26
CA LEU A 34 -11.30 17.90 1.17
C LEU A 34 -10.39 16.76 1.67
N GLU A 35 -10.59 16.38 2.93
CA GLU A 35 -9.94 15.17 3.48
C GLU A 35 -10.49 13.91 2.80
N GLU A 36 -9.66 12.89 2.74
CA GLU A 36 -9.84 11.59 2.06
C GLU A 36 -9.83 11.64 0.52
N ASP A 37 -9.79 12.82 -0.09
CA ASP A 37 -9.68 12.94 -1.53
C ASP A 37 -8.29 12.57 -2.06
N LEU A 38 -8.25 12.14 -3.33
CA LEU A 38 -7.01 11.97 -4.08
C LEU A 38 -6.49 13.32 -4.56
N LEU A 39 -5.35 13.75 -4.02
CA LEU A 39 -4.59 14.88 -4.54
C LEU A 39 -3.76 14.46 -5.75
N ILE A 40 -3.75 15.28 -6.80
CA ILE A 40 -3.00 15.07 -8.04
C ILE A 40 -2.17 16.32 -8.38
N GLY A 41 -0.87 16.13 -8.61
CA GLY A 41 0.01 17.13 -9.21
C GLY A 41 -0.14 17.15 -10.73
N VAL A 42 -0.49 18.30 -11.30
CA VAL A 42 -0.79 18.43 -12.74
C VAL A 42 0.45 18.22 -13.60
N ALA A 43 1.61 18.72 -13.17
CA ALA A 43 2.83 18.66 -13.97
C ALA A 43 3.60 17.36 -13.71
N SER A 44 3.72 16.96 -12.44
CA SER A 44 4.47 15.78 -12.03
C SER A 44 3.71 14.46 -12.21
N GLY A 45 2.37 14.51 -12.21
CA GLY A 45 1.52 13.33 -12.09
C GLY A 45 1.62 12.65 -10.72
N ALA A 46 2.27 13.29 -9.73
CA ALA A 46 2.35 12.79 -8.36
C ALA A 46 0.96 12.72 -7.74
N LYS A 47 0.76 11.74 -6.85
CA LYS A 47 -0.52 11.47 -6.21
C LYS A 47 -0.36 11.21 -4.73
N GLY A 48 -1.38 11.51 -3.93
CA GLY A 48 -1.49 11.10 -2.53
C GLY A 48 -2.90 11.35 -1.99
N THR A 49 -3.31 10.62 -0.96
CA THR A 49 -4.62 10.82 -0.31
C THR A 49 -4.49 11.85 0.81
N ILE A 50 -5.35 12.86 0.82
CA ILE A 50 -5.35 13.94 1.81
C ILE A 50 -5.85 13.41 3.15
N LYS A 51 -5.06 13.50 4.21
CA LYS A 51 -5.45 13.11 5.57
C LYS A 51 -5.77 14.28 6.49
N GLU A 52 -5.11 15.41 6.25
CA GLU A 52 -5.26 16.59 7.08
C GLU A 52 -4.96 17.82 6.22
N ILE A 53 -5.74 18.88 6.45
CA ILE A 53 -5.59 20.16 5.78
C ILE A 53 -5.34 21.22 6.85
N VAL A 54 -4.18 21.89 6.77
CA VAL A 54 -3.83 22.97 7.70
C VAL A 54 -3.64 24.26 6.92
N LEU A 55 -4.52 25.23 7.16
CA LEU A 55 -4.40 26.59 6.67
C LEU A 55 -3.59 27.43 7.67
N GLU A 56 -2.42 27.92 7.26
CA GLU A 56 -1.56 28.74 8.13
C GLU A 56 -1.79 30.24 7.91
N SER A 57 -2.16 30.65 6.68
CA SER A 57 -2.45 32.04 6.33
C SER A 57 -3.31 32.18 5.08
N GLY A 58 -3.81 33.39 4.82
CA GLY A 58 -4.66 33.68 3.67
C GLY A 58 -6.08 33.13 3.77
N SER A 59 -6.78 33.10 2.65
CA SER A 59 -8.15 32.61 2.50
C SER A 59 -8.34 32.01 1.11
N TRP A 60 -9.02 30.86 1.06
CA TRP A 60 -9.38 30.20 -0.21
C TRP A 60 -10.16 31.13 -1.14
N THR A 61 -11.10 31.89 -0.58
CA THR A 61 -11.95 32.81 -1.35
C THR A 61 -11.20 34.01 -1.92
N ALA A 62 -10.05 34.38 -1.35
CA ALA A 62 -9.21 35.46 -1.83
C ALA A 62 -8.14 34.97 -2.82
N GLY A 63 -7.97 33.65 -2.98
CA GLY A 63 -6.96 33.07 -3.85
C GLY A 63 -5.54 33.12 -3.27
N ASP A 64 -5.40 33.34 -1.97
CA ASP A 64 -4.12 33.52 -1.28
C ASP A 64 -3.90 32.54 -0.12
N ALA A 65 -4.70 31.46 -0.03
CA ALA A 65 -4.53 30.44 0.99
C ALA A 65 -3.14 29.79 0.92
N ALA A 66 -2.47 29.70 2.07
CA ALA A 66 -1.19 29.03 2.21
C ALA A 66 -1.13 28.20 3.50
N GLY A 67 -0.47 27.05 3.43
CA GLY A 67 -0.40 26.10 4.53
C GLY A 67 0.20 24.77 4.09
N TYR A 68 -0.31 23.67 4.63
CA TYR A 68 0.16 22.34 4.26
C TYR A 68 -0.93 21.25 4.35
N LEU A 69 -0.66 20.16 3.63
CA LEU A 69 -1.44 18.93 3.63
C LEU A 69 -0.60 17.82 4.26
N ILE A 70 -1.23 16.93 5.02
CA ILE A 70 -0.66 15.62 5.34
C ILE A 70 -1.26 14.62 4.35
N LEU A 71 -0.39 13.92 3.64
CA LEU A 71 -0.73 12.97 2.59
C LEU A 71 -0.32 11.56 3.00
N SER A 72 -1.14 10.58 2.64
CA SER A 72 -0.78 9.16 2.69
C SER A 72 -0.69 8.56 1.30
N ASN A 73 -0.05 7.39 1.20
CA ASN A 73 0.08 6.64 -0.05
C ASN A 73 0.65 7.49 -1.21
N VAL A 74 1.63 8.35 -0.89
CA VAL A 74 2.22 9.24 -1.89
C VAL A 74 2.99 8.43 -2.94
N SER A 75 2.74 8.72 -4.21
CA SER A 75 3.46 8.18 -5.35
C SER A 75 3.94 9.31 -6.26
N GLY A 76 5.14 9.15 -6.84
CA GLY A 76 5.80 10.24 -7.57
C GLY A 76 6.38 11.31 -6.65
N THR A 77 6.75 12.45 -7.22
CA THR A 77 7.33 13.58 -6.49
C THR A 77 6.70 14.87 -6.96
N PHE A 78 6.03 15.57 -6.04
CA PHE A 78 5.49 16.89 -6.30
C PHE A 78 6.60 17.89 -6.61
N GLN A 79 6.31 18.86 -7.47
CA GLN A 79 7.24 19.88 -7.95
C GLN A 79 6.87 21.25 -7.41
N GLU A 80 7.89 22.06 -7.11
CA GLU A 80 7.69 23.45 -6.71
C GLU A 80 6.96 24.26 -7.79
N GLY A 81 5.95 25.02 -7.37
CA GLY A 81 5.13 25.87 -8.23
C GLY A 81 4.13 25.11 -9.11
N GLU A 82 4.00 23.78 -9.00
CA GLU A 82 3.01 23.05 -9.80
C GLU A 82 1.59 23.22 -9.26
N THR A 83 0.61 23.23 -10.15
CA THR A 83 -0.80 23.15 -9.74
C THR A 83 -1.09 21.78 -9.16
N ILE A 84 -1.66 21.76 -7.96
CA ILE A 84 -2.21 20.58 -7.31
C ILE A 84 -3.73 20.73 -7.20
N HIS A 85 -4.47 19.65 -7.42
CA HIS A 85 -5.92 19.61 -7.25
C HIS A 85 -6.39 18.31 -6.63
N ASP A 86 -7.55 18.34 -5.97
CA ASP A 86 -8.23 17.14 -5.50
C ASP A 86 -9.42 16.76 -6.41
N GLU A 87 -10.21 15.77 -6.01
CA GLU A 87 -11.37 15.30 -6.77
C GLU A 87 -12.59 16.23 -6.66
N HIS A 88 -12.55 17.21 -5.75
CA HIS A 88 -13.66 18.12 -5.42
C HIS A 88 -13.30 19.60 -5.60
N GLU A 89 -12.54 19.90 -6.66
CA GLU A 89 -12.19 21.26 -7.13
C GLU A 89 -11.26 22.05 -6.19
N GLY A 90 -10.76 21.45 -5.10
CA GLY A 90 -9.70 22.01 -4.29
C GLY A 90 -8.47 22.28 -5.15
N THR A 91 -7.86 23.46 -5.02
CA THR A 91 -6.75 23.84 -5.89
C THR A 91 -5.80 24.85 -5.26
N SER A 92 -4.51 24.63 -5.47
CA SER A 92 -3.42 25.53 -5.05
C SER A 92 -2.13 25.22 -5.83
N LEU A 93 -1.04 25.89 -5.47
CA LEU A 93 0.31 25.59 -5.96
C LEU A 93 1.12 24.87 -4.89
N ALA A 94 1.79 23.78 -5.25
CA ALA A 94 2.73 23.12 -4.35
C ALA A 94 3.96 23.99 -4.12
N SER A 95 4.41 24.12 -2.87
CA SER A 95 5.60 24.90 -2.52
C SER A 95 6.89 24.07 -2.51
N GLY A 96 6.88 22.88 -3.14
CA GLY A 96 8.01 21.97 -3.19
C GLY A 96 7.59 20.49 -3.15
N PRO A 97 8.57 19.58 -2.99
CA PRO A 97 8.27 18.16 -2.78
C PRO A 97 7.58 17.92 -1.43
N ALA A 98 6.87 16.80 -1.33
CA ALA A 98 6.32 16.33 -0.08
C ALA A 98 7.43 15.66 0.76
N GLU A 99 7.46 15.95 2.06
CA GLU A 99 8.54 15.52 2.97
C GLU A 99 8.03 14.52 4.02
N PRO A 100 8.82 13.52 4.44
CA PRO A 100 8.36 12.51 5.38
C PRO A 100 7.95 13.08 6.75
N VAL A 101 6.81 12.64 7.28
CA VAL A 101 6.28 13.09 8.57
C VAL A 101 6.77 12.20 9.71
N THR A 102 7.14 12.84 10.82
CA THR A 102 7.48 12.16 12.08
C THR A 102 6.73 12.78 13.25
N ASN A 103 6.51 11.99 14.31
CA ASN A 103 6.00 12.52 15.57
C ASN A 103 7.03 13.40 16.30
N GLY A 104 6.65 13.97 17.45
CA GLY A 104 7.51 14.85 18.26
C GLY A 104 8.81 14.22 18.82
N VAL A 105 9.02 12.91 18.61
CA VAL A 105 10.26 12.20 18.96
C VAL A 105 10.96 11.59 17.75
N GLY A 106 10.57 11.97 16.52
CA GLY A 106 11.23 11.55 15.28
C GLY A 106 10.82 10.15 14.77
N THR A 107 9.77 9.54 15.32
CA THR A 107 9.24 8.27 14.79
C THR A 107 8.39 8.55 13.54
N PRO A 108 8.58 7.83 12.42
CA PRO A 108 7.71 7.91 11.26
C PRO A 108 6.24 7.76 11.60
N GLN A 109 5.39 8.64 11.07
CA GLN A 109 3.95 8.43 11.06
C GLN A 109 3.58 7.62 9.81
N LEU A 110 2.85 6.53 10.00
CA LEU A 110 2.53 5.58 8.94
C LEU A 110 1.02 5.50 8.74
N THR A 111 0.61 5.32 7.50
CA THR A 111 -0.74 4.87 7.13
C THR A 111 -0.67 3.42 6.68
N THR A 112 -1.54 2.58 7.24
CA THR A 112 -1.67 1.18 6.84
C THR A 112 -2.95 1.00 6.04
N THR A 113 -2.83 0.52 4.80
CA THR A 113 -3.96 0.17 3.94
C THR A 113 -4.14 -1.34 3.94
N SER A 114 -5.39 -1.80 4.08
CA SER A 114 -5.76 -3.22 4.04
C SER A 114 -6.42 -3.55 2.71
N ASN A 115 -5.74 -4.32 1.87
CA ASN A 115 -6.25 -4.75 0.57
C ASN A 115 -6.58 -6.24 0.62
N PRO A 116 -7.87 -6.63 0.57
CA PRO A 116 -8.24 -8.04 0.47
C PRO A 116 -7.86 -8.57 -0.91
N SER A 117 -7.30 -9.78 -0.96
CA SER A 117 -7.02 -10.50 -2.20
C SER A 117 -7.37 -11.98 -2.06
N SER A 118 -7.79 -12.60 -3.17
CA SER A 118 -7.90 -14.06 -3.24
C SER A 118 -6.52 -14.68 -3.03
N CYS A 119 -6.44 -15.82 -2.33
CA CYS A 119 -5.15 -16.41 -2.01
C CYS A 119 -5.21 -17.92 -1.83
N ARG A 120 -4.03 -18.55 -1.88
CA ARG A 120 -3.82 -19.94 -1.46
C ARG A 120 -2.49 -20.08 -0.74
N PHE A 121 -2.51 -20.72 0.42
CA PHE A 121 -1.28 -21.09 1.12
C PHE A 121 -0.79 -22.47 0.68
N SER A 122 0.54 -22.62 0.63
CA SER A 122 1.24 -23.90 0.52
C SER A 122 2.35 -23.96 1.55
N GLN A 123 2.71 -25.16 2.00
CA GLN A 123 3.88 -25.33 2.86
C GLN A 123 5.12 -25.36 1.97
N ALA A 124 6.06 -24.43 2.18
CA ALA A 124 7.38 -24.54 1.56
C ALA A 124 8.04 -25.83 2.08
N SER A 125 8.47 -26.70 1.17
CA SER A 125 8.89 -28.08 1.42
C SER A 125 10.18 -28.24 2.26
N ARG A 126 10.66 -27.18 2.94
CA ARG A 126 11.96 -27.19 3.65
C ARG A 126 11.99 -26.68 5.10
N SER A 127 10.92 -26.13 5.68
CA SER A 127 11.05 -25.54 7.03
C SER A 127 9.77 -25.43 7.85
N GLY A 128 8.84 -26.39 7.74
CA GLY A 128 7.64 -26.47 8.59
C GLY A 128 7.97 -26.74 10.07
N GLY A 129 8.55 -25.76 10.76
CA GLY A 129 8.77 -25.77 12.21
C GLY A 129 7.55 -25.19 12.91
N ILE A 130 7.04 -25.94 13.90
CA ILE A 130 5.94 -25.55 14.79
C ILE A 130 6.44 -24.44 15.71
N GLN A 131 5.79 -23.27 15.70
CA GLN A 131 6.22 -22.13 16.53
C GLN A 131 5.60 -22.07 17.93
N SER A 132 4.52 -22.79 18.21
CA SER A 132 3.90 -22.84 19.54
C SER A 132 3.52 -24.27 19.91
N LEU A 133 4.11 -24.78 20.99
CA LEU A 133 3.73 -26.05 21.61
C LEU A 133 2.98 -25.84 22.94
N GLU A 134 2.82 -24.59 23.39
CA GLU A 134 2.29 -24.27 24.73
C GLU A 134 0.79 -23.98 24.76
N SER A 135 0.14 -23.60 23.65
CA SER A 135 -1.30 -23.29 23.62
C SER A 135 -2.15 -24.17 22.70
N GLY A 136 -1.55 -25.04 21.88
CA GLY A 136 -2.27 -25.77 20.82
C GLY A 136 -2.53 -24.96 19.55
N ASP A 137 -2.06 -23.70 19.47
CA ASP A 137 -2.12 -22.89 18.25
C ASP A 137 -1.05 -23.35 17.22
N TYR A 138 -1.52 -23.78 16.06
CA TYR A 138 -0.67 -24.20 14.94
C TYR A 138 -0.55 -23.03 13.95
N ILE A 139 0.62 -22.41 13.86
CA ILE A 139 0.92 -21.40 12.83
C ILE A 139 2.13 -21.89 12.04
N VAL A 140 1.98 -22.04 10.72
CA VAL A 140 3.09 -22.37 9.83
C VAL A 140 4.08 -21.22 9.85
N SER A 141 5.37 -21.49 10.06
CA SER A 141 6.39 -20.45 10.25
C SER A 141 6.77 -19.74 8.96
N GLU A 142 6.94 -20.48 7.87
CA GLU A 142 7.42 -19.97 6.58
C GLU A 142 6.59 -20.56 5.43
N PRO A 143 5.30 -20.17 5.31
CA PRO A 143 4.47 -20.65 4.21
C PRO A 143 4.82 -19.92 2.90
N LEU A 144 4.48 -20.57 1.79
CA LEU A 144 4.41 -19.94 0.47
C LEU A 144 2.97 -19.49 0.22
N LEU A 145 2.78 -18.28 -0.28
CA LEU A 145 1.48 -17.70 -0.58
C LEU A 145 1.35 -17.45 -2.08
N PHE A 146 0.28 -17.95 -2.67
CA PHE A 146 -0.07 -17.73 -4.07
C PHE A 146 -1.14 -16.62 -4.15
N LEU A 147 -0.91 -15.63 -5.00
CA LEU A 147 -1.81 -14.48 -5.21
C LEU A 147 -2.11 -14.25 -6.70
N PRO A 148 -3.25 -13.61 -7.02
CA PRO A 148 -3.55 -13.16 -8.37
C PRO A 148 -2.47 -12.22 -8.93
N PRO A 149 -2.21 -12.24 -10.25
CA PRO A 149 -1.16 -11.46 -10.89
C PRO A 149 -1.33 -9.95 -10.73
N GLU A 150 -2.56 -9.46 -10.53
CA GLU A 150 -2.88 -8.05 -10.31
C GLU A 150 -2.70 -7.59 -8.85
N THR A 151 -2.36 -8.50 -7.95
CA THR A 151 -2.26 -8.16 -6.53
C THR A 151 -1.05 -7.27 -6.27
N VAL A 152 -1.31 -6.07 -5.71
CA VAL A 152 -0.25 -5.16 -5.28
C VAL A 152 0.28 -5.62 -3.92
N ILE A 153 1.52 -6.08 -3.90
CA ILE A 153 2.23 -6.56 -2.70
C ILE A 153 3.73 -6.39 -2.87
N GLN A 154 4.44 -6.09 -1.78
CA GLN A 154 5.89 -5.91 -1.79
C GLN A 154 6.56 -6.47 -0.53
N GLU A 155 7.89 -6.62 -0.59
CA GLU A 155 8.68 -7.01 0.58
C GLU A 155 8.46 -6.05 1.75
N GLY A 156 8.25 -6.61 2.94
CA GLY A 156 7.97 -5.83 4.15
C GLY A 156 6.48 -5.65 4.49
N ASP A 157 5.57 -5.85 3.54
CA ASP A 157 4.13 -5.87 3.82
C ASP A 157 3.76 -6.98 4.81
N ILE A 158 2.60 -6.86 5.45
CA ILE A 158 2.06 -7.87 6.36
C ILE A 158 0.85 -8.56 5.74
N VAL A 159 0.83 -9.89 5.71
CA VAL A 159 -0.33 -10.69 5.32
C VAL A 159 -1.02 -11.22 6.58
N THR A 160 -2.34 -11.08 6.64
CA THR A 160 -3.20 -11.72 7.64
C THR A 160 -4.27 -12.56 6.95
N SER A 161 -4.75 -13.60 7.62
CA SER A 161 -5.84 -14.43 7.08
C SER A 161 -6.70 -15.00 8.21
N ASN A 162 -7.83 -15.60 7.86
CA ASN A 162 -8.65 -16.40 8.77
C ASN A 162 -8.56 -17.91 8.44
N VAL A 163 -7.58 -18.31 7.63
CA VAL A 163 -7.40 -19.69 7.21
C VAL A 163 -6.72 -20.45 8.34
N HIS A 164 -7.33 -21.56 8.77
CA HIS A 164 -6.78 -22.38 9.83
C HIS A 164 -5.35 -22.87 9.54
N GLY A 165 -4.43 -22.57 10.44
CA GLY A 165 -3.00 -22.86 10.31
C GLY A 165 -2.17 -21.73 9.71
N TYR A 166 -2.82 -20.69 9.19
CA TYR A 166 -2.23 -19.55 8.48
C TYR A 166 -2.85 -18.22 8.92
N GLU A 167 -3.38 -18.14 10.14
CA GLU A 167 -4.10 -16.95 10.61
C GLU A 167 -3.21 -15.68 10.66
N GLY A 168 -1.88 -15.83 10.66
CA GLY A 168 -0.95 -14.70 10.61
C GLY A 168 -1.06 -13.77 11.84
N PRO A 169 -0.22 -12.74 11.96
CA PRO A 169 0.43 -12.01 10.88
C PRO A 169 1.71 -12.65 10.31
N TYR A 170 1.91 -12.46 9.01
CA TYR A 170 3.08 -12.87 8.24
C TYR A 170 3.76 -11.66 7.61
N LYS A 171 5.08 -11.55 7.72
CA LYS A 171 5.85 -10.57 6.95
C LYS A 171 6.19 -11.14 5.58
N VAL A 172 6.00 -10.35 4.54
CA VAL A 172 6.46 -10.65 3.18
C VAL A 172 7.98 -10.54 3.12
N LEU A 173 8.64 -11.63 2.75
CA LEU A 173 10.08 -11.71 2.58
C LEU A 173 10.52 -11.51 1.14
N HIS A 174 9.79 -12.11 0.20
CA HIS A 174 10.09 -12.06 -1.22
C HIS A 174 8.81 -12.23 -2.04
N VAL A 175 8.77 -11.60 -3.22
CA VAL A 175 7.67 -11.70 -4.19
C VAL A 175 8.27 -12.12 -5.53
N GLU A 176 7.90 -13.32 -5.99
CA GLU A 176 8.27 -13.86 -7.30
C GLU A 176 7.07 -13.81 -8.26
N VAL A 177 7.32 -13.36 -9.48
CA VAL A 177 6.29 -13.28 -10.54
C VAL A 177 6.45 -14.48 -11.45
N LEU A 178 5.40 -15.32 -11.53
CA LEU A 178 5.40 -16.51 -12.37
C LEU A 178 4.60 -16.26 -13.64
N TYR A 179 5.19 -16.60 -14.79
CA TYR A 179 4.59 -16.41 -16.10
C TYR A 179 4.03 -17.73 -16.65
N GLU A 180 2.96 -17.64 -17.44
CA GLU A 180 2.43 -18.80 -18.16
C GLU A 180 3.50 -19.38 -19.12
N LEU A 181 3.47 -20.70 -19.29
CA LEU A 181 4.38 -21.41 -20.19
C LEU A 181 4.10 -21.15 -21.68
N PHE A 182 2.94 -20.56 -22.01
CA PHE A 182 2.51 -20.30 -23.38
C PHE A 182 2.23 -18.81 -23.57
N MET A 183 2.57 -18.28 -24.75
CA MET A 183 2.23 -16.91 -25.11
C MET A 183 0.73 -16.78 -25.36
N ASN A 184 0.16 -15.64 -24.96
CA ASN A 184 -1.22 -15.28 -25.27
C ASN A 184 -1.41 -15.04 -26.78
N ALA A 185 -2.66 -14.79 -27.19
CA ALA A 185 -2.99 -14.56 -28.61
C ALA A 185 -2.28 -13.35 -29.24
N SER A 186 -1.76 -12.42 -28.42
CA SER A 186 -0.94 -11.27 -28.83
C SER A 186 0.56 -11.56 -28.90
N GLY A 187 1.00 -12.77 -28.54
CA GLY A 187 2.42 -13.16 -28.56
C GLY A 187 3.21 -12.68 -27.33
N GLU A 188 2.54 -12.34 -26.23
CA GLU A 188 3.14 -11.92 -24.97
C GLU A 188 2.96 -13.00 -23.90
N TYR A 189 3.91 -13.12 -22.98
CA TYR A 189 3.77 -13.98 -21.81
C TYR A 189 2.82 -13.32 -20.81
N GLU A 190 1.74 -14.01 -20.43
CA GLU A 190 0.83 -13.54 -19.39
C GLU A 190 1.40 -13.93 -18.02
N ILE A 191 1.23 -13.04 -17.03
CA ILE A 191 1.54 -13.39 -15.64
C ILE A 191 0.45 -14.35 -15.17
N ASP A 192 0.84 -15.51 -14.68
CA ASP A 192 -0.07 -16.54 -14.21
C ASP A 192 -0.47 -16.28 -12.75
N HIS A 193 0.52 -16.06 -11.88
CA HIS A 193 0.31 -15.76 -10.47
C HIS A 193 1.58 -15.17 -9.83
N LEU A 194 1.44 -14.69 -8.58
CA LEU A 194 2.56 -14.32 -7.73
C LEU A 194 2.82 -15.44 -6.70
N GLU A 195 4.07 -15.79 -6.52
CA GLU A 195 4.54 -16.64 -5.41
C GLU A 195 5.22 -15.76 -4.36
N VAL A 196 4.73 -15.79 -3.13
CA VAL A 196 5.15 -14.89 -2.05
C VAL A 196 5.69 -15.69 -0.88
N GLU A 197 6.97 -15.50 -0.58
CA GLU A 197 7.60 -16.10 0.59
C GLU A 197 7.25 -15.29 1.85
N LEU A 198 6.73 -15.99 2.86
CA LEU A 198 6.26 -15.37 4.09
C LEU A 198 7.07 -15.84 5.30
N LYS A 199 7.05 -15.02 6.35
CA LYS A 199 7.55 -15.41 7.68
C LYS A 199 6.61 -14.96 8.78
N ALA A 200 6.21 -15.90 9.64
CA ALA A 200 5.36 -15.62 10.78
C ALA A 200 6.01 -14.57 11.69
N VAL A 201 5.26 -13.51 11.99
CA VAL A 201 5.72 -12.48 12.93
C VAL A 201 5.43 -13.00 14.34
N LYS A 202 6.49 -13.37 15.07
CA LYS A 202 6.37 -13.72 16.48
C LYS A 202 5.82 -12.52 17.25
N LYS A 203 4.69 -12.67 17.95
CA LYS A 203 4.36 -11.74 19.04
C LYS A 203 5.49 -11.81 20.06
N ARG A 204 6.08 -10.67 20.40
CA ARG A 204 6.95 -10.57 21.59
C ARG A 204 6.05 -10.90 22.79
N GLY A 205 6.21 -12.11 23.34
CA GLY A 205 5.71 -12.48 24.66
C GLY A 205 6.55 -11.83 25.75
#